data_AF-A0A9P5U920-F1
#
_entry.id   AF-A0A9P5U920-F1
#
_cell.length_a   1.000
_cell.length_b   1.000
_cell.length_c   1.000
_cell.angle_alpha   90.00
_cell.angle_beta   90.00
_cell.angle_gamma   90.00
#
_symmetry.space_group_name_H-M   'P 1'
#
loop_
_entity.id
_entity.type
_entity.pdbx_description
1 polymer ?
#
loop_
_entity_poly.entity_id
_entity_poly.type
_entity_poly.pdbx_seq_one_letter_code
_entity_poly.pdbx_strand_id
1 'polypeptide(L)'
;MSAGTRNIGKRPTAYILRAIGPSKDQWGIPVGSNVVVKKWARVDRNNNTESLTCISTLVKDDEFIMTSSIPHVVLTIESSICEGSHFFFTQRLSEMAFGIFHTFAASGLLTNTTHSDVLQSLQKMVVSWAESLNRYKEDLKEAQKTKAKDVIGLLMITNIVTFGSILDSRRYLDPTHLTDANLLYHSSLSQSDLASYLFGKTAAAKLLDRVYGEYHLVLVKDGVIQTENQTEDLRSYRNAFLIQQTKALVFEIKEARADNIEGENKWVSVVKVREAMEENLLDDDEVKALWPSKAEWNELLADGFTPTPTYSFPPPPDTSYKVTTYWNVPRICKINVSTGRRCEKQNQRT
;
A
#
# COMPACT_ATOMS: atom_id res chain seq x y z
N MET A 1 -51.33 18.77 31.49
CA MET A 1 -50.69 17.47 31.17
C MET A 1 -50.22 17.54 29.73
N SER A 2 -48.96 17.95 29.51
CA SER A 2 -48.38 17.95 28.17
C SER A 2 -48.01 16.51 27.81
N ALA A 3 -48.65 15.96 26.78
CA ALA A 3 -48.22 14.73 26.16
C ALA A 3 -46.82 14.97 25.59
N GLY A 4 -45.80 14.39 26.24
CA GLY A 4 -44.44 14.40 25.73
C GLY A 4 -44.40 13.62 24.42
N THR A 5 -44.18 14.31 23.31
CA THR A 5 -43.72 13.69 22.08
C THR A 5 -42.37 13.07 22.36
N ARG A 6 -42.36 11.75 22.55
CA ARG A 6 -41.12 10.97 22.51
C ARG A 6 -40.47 11.28 21.17
N ASN A 7 -39.24 11.79 21.22
CA ASN A 7 -38.36 11.87 20.07
C ASN A 7 -38.16 10.41 19.60
N ILE A 8 -38.96 9.96 18.64
CA ILE A 8 -38.74 8.67 17.98
C ILE A 8 -37.49 8.89 17.15
N GLY A 9 -36.34 8.52 17.73
CA GLY A 9 -35.04 8.62 17.07
C GLY A 9 -35.13 8.06 15.65
N LYS A 10 -34.52 8.77 14.70
CA LYS A 10 -34.49 8.38 13.29
C LYS A 10 -34.17 6.89 13.21
N ARG A 11 -34.99 6.14 12.47
CA ARG A 11 -34.75 4.71 12.26
C ARG A 11 -33.46 4.55 11.45
N PRO A 12 -32.61 3.57 11.81
CA PRO A 12 -31.44 3.25 11.02
C PRO A 12 -31.85 2.80 9.62
N THR A 13 -31.08 3.20 8.60
CA THR A 13 -31.29 2.78 7.20
C THR A 13 -30.29 1.71 6.79
N ALA A 14 -29.09 1.71 7.38
CA ALA A 14 -28.09 0.67 7.18
C ALA A 14 -27.25 0.40 8.44
N TYR A 15 -26.73 -0.83 8.55
CA TYR A 15 -25.70 -1.20 9.50
C TYR A 15 -24.40 -1.54 8.77
N ILE A 16 -23.27 -1.08 9.32
CA ILE A 16 -21.95 -1.52 8.89
C ILE A 16 -21.41 -2.45 9.97
N LEU A 17 -21.15 -3.69 9.58
CA LEU A 17 -20.61 -4.74 10.42
C LEU A 17 -19.15 -5.00 10.02
N ARG A 18 -18.32 -5.33 11.01
CA ARG A 18 -16.92 -5.70 10.81
C ARG A 18 -16.59 -7.00 11.54
N ALA A 19 -15.79 -7.87 10.93
CA ALA A 19 -15.21 -9.01 11.63
C ALA A 19 -14.16 -8.51 12.63
N ILE A 20 -14.31 -8.87 13.90
CA ILE A 20 -13.29 -8.54 14.92
C ILE A 20 -12.16 -9.55 14.80
N GLY A 21 -11.01 -9.09 14.30
CA GLY A 21 -9.71 -9.70 14.62
C GLY A 21 -9.26 -9.32 16.05
N PRO A 22 -8.28 -10.02 16.63
CA PRO A 22 -8.02 -10.01 18.08
C PRO A 22 -7.53 -8.70 18.73
N SER A 23 -7.37 -7.56 18.03
CA SER A 23 -6.90 -6.31 18.68
C SER A 23 -7.85 -5.10 18.50
N LYS A 24 -8.22 -4.49 19.63
CA LYS A 24 -9.19 -3.37 19.72
C LYS A 24 -8.55 -1.98 19.57
N ASP A 25 -7.23 -1.85 19.63
CA ASP A 25 -6.59 -0.56 19.99
C ASP A 25 -6.08 0.29 18.81
N GLN A 26 -6.35 -0.06 17.54
CA GLN A 26 -5.72 0.63 16.39
C GLN A 26 -6.63 1.55 15.57
N TRP A 27 -7.90 1.74 15.93
CA TRP A 27 -8.89 2.08 14.90
C TRP A 27 -9.29 3.55 14.77
N GLY A 28 -8.89 4.44 15.69
CA GLY A 28 -8.94 5.90 15.50
C GLY A 28 -10.27 6.51 15.03
N ILE A 29 -11.41 5.81 15.19
CA ILE A 29 -12.74 6.32 14.82
C ILE A 29 -13.18 7.28 15.93
N PRO A 30 -13.47 8.57 15.63
CA PRO A 30 -14.14 9.44 16.58
C PRO A 30 -15.53 8.85 16.85
N VAL A 31 -15.73 8.29 18.04
CA VAL A 31 -17.03 7.69 18.40
C VAL A 31 -18.03 8.81 18.64
N GLY A 32 -18.77 9.18 17.59
CA GLY A 32 -20.04 9.90 17.74
C GLY A 32 -21.06 9.02 18.47
N SER A 33 -21.86 9.63 19.34
CA SER A 33 -22.56 8.99 20.47
C SER A 33 -23.75 8.06 20.16
N ASN A 34 -23.80 7.38 19.01
CA ASN A 34 -24.90 6.46 18.65
C ASN A 34 -24.46 5.08 18.12
N VAL A 35 -23.34 4.53 18.59
CA VAL A 35 -22.94 3.15 18.22
C VAL A 35 -23.71 2.14 19.08
N VAL A 36 -24.78 1.57 18.52
CA VAL A 36 -25.43 0.39 19.13
C VAL A 36 -24.59 -0.83 18.77
N VAL A 37 -23.77 -1.32 19.72
CA VAL A 37 -23.01 -2.55 19.56
C VAL A 37 -23.96 -3.75 19.63
N LYS A 38 -24.50 -4.17 18.48
CA LYS A 38 -25.10 -5.50 18.33
C LYS A 38 -24.00 -6.48 17.91
N LYS A 39 -23.86 -7.58 18.65
CA LYS A 39 -23.02 -8.71 18.27
C LYS A 39 -23.77 -9.57 17.28
N TRP A 40 -23.18 -9.79 16.12
CA TRP A 40 -23.66 -10.72 15.10
C TRP A 40 -22.64 -11.85 15.00
N ALA A 41 -23.05 -13.00 14.49
CA ALA A 41 -22.17 -14.14 14.28
C ALA A 41 -22.14 -14.48 12.79
N ARG A 42 -20.94 -14.59 12.21
CA ARG A 42 -20.73 -15.22 10.91
C ARG A 42 -20.26 -16.65 11.16
N VAL A 43 -20.81 -17.60 10.42
CA VAL A 43 -20.26 -18.96 10.35
C VAL A 43 -19.39 -19.02 9.09
N ASP A 44 -18.11 -19.34 9.23
CA ASP A 44 -17.21 -19.50 8.08
C ASP A 44 -17.48 -20.85 7.36
N ARG A 45 -16.75 -21.13 6.27
CA ARG A 45 -16.90 -22.39 5.51
C ARG A 45 -16.51 -23.64 6.31
N ASN A 46 -15.79 -23.48 7.42
CA ASN A 46 -15.34 -24.53 8.32
C ASN A 46 -16.23 -24.66 9.56
N ASN A 47 -17.41 -24.02 9.56
CA ASN A 47 -18.31 -23.91 10.71
C ASN A 47 -17.74 -23.19 11.94
N ASN A 48 -16.66 -22.43 11.80
CA ASN A 48 -16.19 -21.57 12.89
C ASN A 48 -17.09 -20.35 13.00
N THR A 49 -17.46 -20.01 14.24
CA THR A 49 -18.29 -18.84 14.51
C THR A 49 -17.41 -17.63 14.80
N GLU A 50 -17.37 -16.68 13.88
CA GLU A 50 -16.71 -15.39 14.08
C GLU A 50 -17.71 -14.34 14.58
N SER A 51 -17.37 -13.63 15.64
CA SER A 51 -18.18 -12.51 16.09
C SER A 51 -17.97 -11.29 15.19
N LEU A 52 -19.02 -10.89 14.49
CA LEU A 52 -19.12 -9.60 13.81
C LEU A 52 -19.58 -8.54 14.82
N THR A 53 -18.97 -7.37 14.75
CA THR A 53 -19.38 -6.20 15.53
C THR A 53 -19.92 -5.12 14.62
N CYS A 54 -21.10 -4.61 14.96
CA CYS A 54 -21.60 -3.40 14.34
C CYS A 54 -20.69 -2.22 14.73
N ILE A 55 -20.01 -1.67 13.72
CA ILE A 55 -19.08 -0.54 13.90
C ILE A 55 -19.78 0.79 13.69
N SER A 56 -20.83 0.83 12.87
CA SER A 56 -21.61 2.03 12.63
C SER A 56 -23.05 1.69 12.23
N THR A 57 -23.96 2.59 12.56
CA THR A 57 -25.35 2.59 12.12
C THR A 57 -25.57 3.90 11.40
N LEU A 58 -25.96 3.84 10.14
CA LEU A 58 -26.17 5.02 9.30
C LEU A 58 -27.68 5.28 9.19
N VAL A 59 -28.06 6.55 9.32
CA VAL A 59 -29.39 7.07 9.00
C VAL A 59 -29.33 7.94 7.73
N LYS A 60 -30.49 8.33 7.21
CA LYS A 60 -30.56 9.28 6.10
C LYS A 60 -29.78 10.57 6.42
N ASP A 61 -29.00 11.01 5.45
CA ASP A 61 -28.13 12.20 5.45
C ASP A 61 -26.86 12.07 6.31
N ASP A 62 -26.54 10.87 6.81
CA ASP A 62 -25.23 10.62 7.44
C ASP A 62 -24.11 10.53 6.39
N GLU A 63 -22.96 11.09 6.73
CA GLU A 63 -21.71 10.87 6.00
C GLU A 63 -20.85 9.83 6.73
N PHE A 64 -20.31 8.87 5.99
CA PHE A 64 -19.44 7.85 6.55
C PHE A 64 -18.11 7.79 5.79
N ILE A 65 -17.01 7.99 6.52
CA ILE A 65 -15.66 7.88 5.98
C ILE A 65 -15.04 6.58 6.50
N MET A 66 -14.82 5.65 5.58
CA MET A 66 -14.13 4.40 5.86
C MET A 66 -12.67 4.49 5.46
N THR A 67 -11.79 3.93 6.27
CA THR A 67 -10.38 3.88 5.91
C THR A 67 -10.07 2.70 5.00
N SER A 68 -8.96 2.81 4.27
CA SER A 68 -8.52 1.82 3.26
C SER A 68 -8.42 0.39 3.81
N SER A 69 -8.76 -0.58 2.96
CA SER A 69 -8.52 -2.01 3.18
C SER A 69 -9.12 -2.56 4.49
N ILE A 70 -10.24 -2.00 4.95
CA ILE A 70 -11.02 -2.57 6.06
C ILE A 70 -12.05 -3.55 5.50
N PRO A 71 -11.97 -4.86 5.82
CA PRO A 71 -13.04 -5.79 5.53
C PRO A 71 -14.30 -5.39 6.29
N HIS A 72 -15.42 -5.25 5.58
CA HIS A 72 -16.69 -4.81 6.15
C HIS A 72 -17.85 -5.49 5.44
N VAL A 73 -19.01 -5.50 6.10
CA VAL A 73 -20.29 -5.97 5.57
C VAL A 73 -21.30 -4.85 5.75
N VAL A 74 -22.05 -4.55 4.69
CA VAL A 74 -23.13 -3.55 4.72
C VAL A 74 -24.47 -4.28 4.70
N LEU A 75 -25.34 -3.96 5.65
CA LEU A 75 -26.71 -4.46 5.72
C LEU A 75 -27.68 -3.30 5.59
N THR A 76 -28.37 -3.22 4.46
CA THR A 76 -29.43 -2.25 4.19
C THR A 76 -30.75 -2.78 4.75
N ILE A 77 -31.36 -2.06 5.69
CA ILE A 77 -32.58 -2.51 6.38
C ILE A 77 -33.86 -1.81 5.90
N GLU A 78 -33.72 -0.69 5.21
CA GLU A 78 -34.81 0.03 4.55
C GLU A 78 -34.35 0.42 3.14
N SER A 79 -35.28 0.52 2.17
CA SER A 79 -34.95 0.97 0.81
C SER A 79 -34.22 2.31 0.85
N SER A 80 -32.97 2.30 0.38
CA SER A 80 -32.04 3.43 0.53
C SER A 80 -31.28 3.65 -0.77
N ILE A 81 -30.98 4.91 -1.06
CA ILE A 81 -30.04 5.32 -2.10
C ILE A 81 -28.84 5.92 -1.37
N CYS A 82 -27.65 5.41 -1.68
CA CYS A 82 -26.39 5.90 -1.12
C CYS A 82 -25.49 6.37 -2.27
N GLU A 83 -24.87 7.54 -2.09
CA GLU A 83 -23.82 8.03 -2.98
C GLU A 83 -22.47 7.82 -2.28
N GLY A 84 -21.49 7.31 -3.02
CA GLY A 84 -20.17 7.01 -2.47
C GLY A 84 -19.09 7.16 -3.53
N SER A 85 -17.88 7.45 -3.07
CA SER A 85 -16.68 7.50 -3.91
C SER A 85 -15.49 6.88 -3.20
N HIS A 86 -14.51 6.44 -3.98
CA HIS A 86 -13.21 6.00 -3.48
C HIS A 86 -12.16 7.05 -3.85
N PHE A 87 -11.26 7.36 -2.92
CA PHE A 87 -10.11 8.22 -3.19
C PHE A 87 -8.85 7.65 -2.55
N PHE A 88 -7.70 7.98 -3.15
CA PHE A 88 -6.40 7.59 -2.62
C PHE A 88 -5.88 8.64 -1.65
N PHE A 89 -5.39 8.20 -0.50
CA PHE A 89 -4.80 9.08 0.51
C PHE A 89 -3.34 8.73 0.75
N THR A 90 -2.47 9.71 0.53
CA THR A 90 -1.02 9.53 0.48
C THR A 90 -0.42 9.01 1.80
N GLN A 91 -1.00 9.40 2.94
CA GLN A 91 -0.54 8.96 4.25
C GLN A 91 -0.91 7.49 4.57
N ARG A 92 -1.69 6.83 3.70
CA ARG A 92 -2.11 5.43 3.84
C ARG A 92 -1.78 4.58 2.61
N LEU A 93 -0.75 4.99 1.86
CA LEU A 93 -0.32 4.26 0.67
C LEU A 93 0.07 2.81 0.97
N SER A 94 0.62 2.53 2.16
CA SER A 94 0.91 1.17 2.61
C SER A 94 -0.32 0.28 2.68
N GLU A 95 -1.39 0.76 3.29
CA GLU A 95 -2.64 0.02 3.46
C GLU A 95 -3.37 -0.12 2.11
N MET A 96 -3.29 0.92 1.28
CA MET A 96 -3.87 0.90 -0.07
C MET A 96 -3.12 -0.05 -1.01
N ALA A 97 -1.80 -0.18 -0.86
CA ALA A 97 -1.00 -1.13 -1.65
C ALA A 97 -1.55 -2.55 -1.50
N PHE A 98 -1.77 -2.99 -0.26
CA PHE A 98 -2.39 -4.29 0.02
C PHE A 98 -3.71 -4.44 -0.75
N GLY A 99 -4.59 -3.44 -0.69
CA GLY A 99 -5.87 -3.48 -1.40
C GLY A 99 -5.71 -3.59 -2.92
N ILE A 100 -4.74 -2.90 -3.51
CA ILE A 100 -4.46 -2.95 -4.96
C ILE A 100 -3.96 -4.33 -5.38
N PHE A 101 -2.93 -4.85 -4.71
CA PHE A 101 -2.37 -6.16 -5.03
C PHE A 101 -3.37 -7.30 -4.79
N HIS A 102 -4.08 -7.25 -3.65
CA HIS A 102 -5.11 -8.22 -3.30
C HIS A 102 -6.25 -8.23 -4.31
N THR A 103 -6.70 -7.03 -4.74
CA THR A 103 -7.77 -6.93 -5.75
C THR A 103 -7.34 -7.50 -7.08
N PHE A 104 -6.10 -7.28 -7.51
CA PHE A 104 -5.59 -7.86 -8.74
C PHE A 104 -5.52 -9.40 -8.66
N ALA A 105 -5.01 -9.95 -7.54
CA ALA A 105 -4.81 -11.38 -7.36
C ALA A 105 -6.12 -12.17 -7.12
N ALA A 106 -7.10 -11.57 -6.43
CA ALA A 106 -8.28 -12.26 -5.91
C ALA A 106 -9.61 -11.53 -6.20
N SER A 107 -9.68 -10.77 -7.30
CA SER A 107 -10.86 -9.96 -7.65
C SER A 107 -12.18 -10.76 -7.68
N GLY A 108 -12.14 -12.05 -7.98
CA GLY A 108 -13.33 -12.90 -8.05
C GLY A 108 -14.09 -13.02 -6.72
N LEU A 109 -13.47 -12.62 -5.60
CA LEU A 109 -14.12 -12.51 -4.29
C LEU A 109 -14.61 -11.09 -3.96
N LEU A 110 -14.21 -10.10 -4.74
CA LEU A 110 -14.38 -8.70 -4.40
C LEU A 110 -15.39 -8.05 -5.34
N THR A 111 -16.27 -7.24 -4.77
CA THR A 111 -17.22 -6.42 -5.55
C THR A 111 -16.54 -5.20 -6.18
N ASN A 112 -15.38 -4.81 -5.64
CA ASN A 112 -14.53 -3.77 -6.21
C ASN A 112 -13.45 -4.48 -7.04
N THR A 113 -13.48 -4.29 -8.35
CA THR A 113 -12.40 -4.74 -9.24
C THR A 113 -11.36 -3.63 -9.37
N THR A 114 -10.13 -3.98 -9.74
CA THR A 114 -9.11 -2.97 -10.03
C THR A 114 -9.55 -2.23 -11.29
N HIS A 115 -9.70 -0.91 -11.19
CA HIS A 115 -9.94 -0.08 -12.36
C HIS A 115 -8.60 0.43 -12.87
N SER A 116 -8.38 0.38 -14.20
CA SER A 116 -7.19 0.96 -14.82
C SER A 116 -7.00 2.44 -14.44
N ASP A 117 -8.10 3.15 -14.20
CA ASP A 117 -8.13 4.53 -13.71
C ASP A 117 -7.41 4.71 -12.36
N VAL A 118 -7.43 3.68 -11.50
CA VAL A 118 -6.68 3.67 -10.23
C VAL A 118 -5.18 3.73 -10.51
N LEU A 119 -4.68 2.82 -11.35
CA LEU A 119 -3.27 2.74 -11.69
C LEU A 119 -2.79 4.02 -12.39
N GLN A 120 -3.61 4.56 -13.31
CA GLN A 120 -3.34 5.84 -13.96
C GLN A 120 -3.33 7.01 -12.97
N SER A 121 -4.24 7.02 -11.99
CA SER A 121 -4.29 8.07 -10.96
C SER A 121 -3.02 8.07 -10.10
N LEU A 122 -2.51 6.89 -9.74
CA LEU A 122 -1.26 6.74 -9.00
C LEU A 122 -0.04 7.21 -9.81
N GLN A 123 -0.01 6.94 -11.12
CA GLN A 123 1.02 7.48 -12.01
C GLN A 123 0.99 9.01 -12.06
N LYS A 124 -0.20 9.59 -12.26
CA LYS A 124 -0.38 11.05 -12.28
C LYS A 124 0.04 11.68 -10.95
N MET A 125 -0.22 11.01 -9.83
CA MET A 125 0.25 11.44 -8.51
C MET A 125 1.79 11.48 -8.45
N VAL A 126 2.47 10.41 -8.88
CA VAL A 126 3.94 10.37 -8.91
C VAL A 126 4.54 11.40 -9.86
N VAL A 127 3.96 11.58 -11.05
CA VAL A 127 4.37 12.62 -12.02
C VAL A 127 4.24 14.01 -11.39
N SER A 128 3.09 14.31 -10.80
CA SER A 128 2.84 15.58 -10.12
C SER A 128 3.85 15.85 -9.01
N TRP A 129 4.23 14.82 -8.24
CA TRP A 129 5.25 14.92 -7.20
C TRP A 129 6.65 15.14 -7.76
N ALA A 130 7.05 14.39 -8.79
CA ALA A 130 8.33 14.56 -9.46
C ALA A 130 8.49 15.98 -10.01
N GLU A 131 7.44 16.52 -10.64
CA GLU A 131 7.42 17.90 -11.12
C GLU A 131 7.44 18.93 -9.98
N SER A 132 6.68 18.70 -8.92
CA SER A 132 6.60 19.63 -7.79
C SER A 132 7.94 19.75 -7.09
N LEU A 133 8.66 18.64 -6.88
CA LEU A 133 10.01 18.71 -6.36
C LEU A 133 10.92 19.57 -7.25
N ASN A 134 10.79 19.48 -8.57
CA ASN A 134 11.60 20.29 -9.50
C ASN A 134 11.30 21.79 -9.40
N ARG A 135 10.06 22.16 -9.07
CA ARG A 135 9.64 23.55 -8.87
C ARG A 135 10.15 24.12 -7.54
N TYR A 136 10.11 23.34 -6.46
CA TYR A 136 10.42 23.81 -5.11
C TYR A 136 11.86 23.51 -4.65
N LYS A 137 12.85 23.66 -5.53
CA LYS A 137 14.27 23.38 -5.21
C LYS A 137 14.80 24.17 -4.00
N GLU A 138 14.27 25.36 -3.73
CA GLU A 138 14.76 26.26 -2.67
C GLU A 138 14.00 26.14 -1.34
N ASP A 139 12.75 25.64 -1.35
CA ASP A 139 11.89 25.55 -0.17
C ASP A 139 12.05 24.23 0.62
N LEU A 140 12.93 23.33 0.18
CA LEU A 140 13.24 22.08 0.89
C LEU A 140 13.81 22.28 2.30
N LYS A 141 14.18 23.51 2.68
CA LYS A 141 14.50 23.83 4.09
C LYS A 141 13.29 23.64 5.01
N GLU A 142 12.06 23.86 4.53
CA GLU A 142 10.83 23.53 5.28
C GLU A 142 10.51 22.02 5.25
N ALA A 143 11.02 21.28 4.26
CA ALA A 143 10.87 19.83 4.16
C ALA A 143 11.63 19.04 5.25
N GLN A 144 12.35 19.72 6.16
CA GLN A 144 12.91 19.12 7.38
C GLN A 144 11.84 18.53 8.33
N LYS A 145 10.55 18.73 8.05
CA LYS A 145 9.43 18.09 8.77
C LYS A 145 8.99 16.74 8.17
N THR A 146 9.64 16.25 7.11
CA THR A 146 9.30 14.98 6.48
C THR A 146 9.41 13.83 7.48
N LYS A 147 8.33 13.10 7.69
CA LYS A 147 8.29 11.96 8.63
C LYS A 147 8.72 10.69 7.90
N ALA A 148 9.20 9.70 8.65
CA ALA A 148 9.54 8.38 8.09
C ALA A 148 8.36 7.73 7.34
N LYS A 149 7.14 7.93 7.84
CA LYS A 149 5.91 7.46 7.17
C LYS A 149 5.72 8.07 5.78
N ASP A 150 6.13 9.33 5.59
CA ASP A 150 5.98 10.01 4.29
C ASP A 150 6.98 9.44 3.28
N VAL A 151 8.22 9.17 3.70
CA VAL A 151 9.22 8.50 2.85
C VAL A 151 8.79 7.08 2.52
N ILE A 152 8.32 6.30 3.49
CA ILE A 152 7.82 4.94 3.24
C ILE A 152 6.62 4.98 2.28
N GLY A 153 5.68 5.91 2.47
CA GLY A 153 4.56 6.11 1.54
C GLY A 153 5.03 6.45 0.13
N LEU A 154 6.07 7.26 0.00
CA LEU A 154 6.70 7.59 -1.28
C LEU A 154 7.32 6.35 -1.95
N LEU A 155 8.10 5.54 -1.22
CA LEU A 155 8.64 4.28 -1.73
C LEU A 155 7.53 3.31 -2.15
N MET A 156 6.44 3.29 -1.39
CA MET A 156 5.28 2.45 -1.67
C MET A 156 4.64 2.82 -3.00
N ILE A 157 4.32 4.11 -3.21
CA ILE A 157 3.67 4.51 -4.47
C ILE A 157 4.60 4.35 -5.67
N THR A 158 5.89 4.59 -5.53
CA THR A 158 6.84 4.37 -6.63
C THR A 158 6.96 2.90 -6.97
N ASN A 159 6.91 1.99 -5.98
CA ASN A 159 6.81 0.56 -6.23
C ASN A 159 5.51 0.19 -6.96
N ILE A 160 4.34 0.66 -6.50
CA ILE A 160 3.06 0.39 -7.17
C ILE A 160 3.09 0.89 -8.62
N VAL A 161 3.62 2.08 -8.87
CA VAL A 161 3.77 2.63 -10.23
C VAL A 161 4.77 1.81 -11.05
N THR A 162 5.83 1.28 -10.43
CA THR A 162 6.76 0.35 -11.08
C THR A 162 6.06 -0.95 -11.49
N PHE A 163 5.12 -1.43 -10.68
CA PHE A 163 4.25 -2.55 -10.99
C PHE A 163 3.12 -2.22 -11.97
N GLY A 164 2.95 -0.97 -12.41
CA GLY A 164 1.73 -0.50 -13.07
C GLY A 164 1.22 -1.42 -14.19
N SER A 165 2.03 -1.68 -15.22
CA SER A 165 1.62 -2.52 -16.35
C SER A 165 1.43 -3.99 -15.96
N ILE A 166 2.11 -4.46 -14.91
CA ILE A 166 1.99 -5.82 -14.35
C ILE A 166 0.65 -5.97 -13.61
N LEU A 167 0.17 -4.90 -12.97
CA LEU A 167 -1.12 -4.90 -12.25
C LEU A 167 -2.31 -4.58 -13.15
N ASP A 168 -2.11 -4.38 -14.45
CA ASP A 168 -3.19 -4.17 -15.41
C ASP A 168 -3.66 -5.50 -16.00
N SER A 169 -4.84 -5.96 -15.59
CA SER A 169 -5.42 -7.24 -16.02
C SER A 169 -5.56 -7.36 -17.55
N ARG A 170 -5.69 -6.23 -18.25
CA ARG A 170 -5.81 -6.15 -19.72
C ARG A 170 -4.54 -6.60 -20.43
N ARG A 171 -3.39 -6.58 -19.75
CA ARG A 171 -2.11 -7.12 -20.26
C ARG A 171 -2.20 -8.61 -20.54
N TYR A 172 -3.01 -9.34 -19.77
CA TYR A 172 -3.04 -10.80 -19.79
C TYR A 172 -4.13 -11.39 -20.68
N LEU A 173 -4.98 -10.53 -21.27
CA LEU A 173 -6.04 -10.95 -22.19
C LEU A 173 -5.44 -11.70 -23.38
N ASP A 174 -6.01 -12.87 -23.66
CA ASP A 174 -5.67 -13.63 -24.87
C ASP A 174 -6.50 -13.08 -26.04
N PRO A 175 -5.87 -12.49 -27.07
CA PRO A 175 -6.57 -11.94 -28.23
C PRO A 175 -7.45 -12.96 -28.95
N THR A 176 -7.08 -14.24 -28.90
CA THR A 176 -7.82 -15.33 -29.58
C THR A 176 -9.14 -15.68 -28.90
N HIS A 177 -9.32 -15.24 -27.65
CA HIS A 177 -10.49 -15.53 -26.83
C HIS A 177 -11.38 -14.30 -26.57
N LEU A 178 -11.13 -13.18 -27.24
CA LEU A 178 -11.99 -12.01 -27.20
C LEU A 178 -13.21 -12.26 -28.10
N THR A 179 -14.36 -12.53 -27.50
CA THR A 179 -15.65 -12.53 -28.21
C THR A 179 -16.14 -11.09 -28.38
N ASP A 180 -17.00 -10.83 -29.38
CA ASP A 180 -17.54 -9.49 -29.65
C ASP A 180 -18.21 -8.82 -28.44
N ALA A 181 -18.82 -9.61 -27.55
CA ALA A 181 -19.42 -9.12 -26.30
C ALA A 181 -18.39 -8.68 -25.25
N ASN A 182 -17.21 -9.32 -25.23
CA ASN A 182 -16.13 -8.98 -24.29
C ASN A 182 -15.28 -7.79 -24.77
N LEU A 183 -15.25 -7.51 -26.08
CA LEU A 183 -14.53 -6.39 -26.66
C LEU A 183 -15.02 -5.01 -26.17
N LEU A 184 -16.30 -4.91 -25.79
CA LEU A 184 -16.88 -3.65 -25.30
C LEU A 184 -16.43 -3.28 -23.88
N TYR A 185 -16.05 -4.25 -23.06
CA TYR A 185 -15.68 -4.03 -21.65
C TYR A 185 -14.20 -4.24 -21.35
N HIS A 186 -13.50 -5.06 -22.17
CA HIS A 186 -12.11 -5.43 -21.94
C HIS A 186 -11.31 -5.30 -23.23
N SER A 187 -10.96 -4.07 -23.59
CA SER A 187 -9.95 -3.85 -24.62
C SER A 187 -8.60 -4.37 -24.11
N SER A 188 -7.82 -4.99 -24.99
CA SER A 188 -6.41 -5.25 -24.70
C SER A 188 -5.70 -3.96 -24.32
N LEU A 189 -4.61 -4.10 -23.57
CA LEU A 189 -3.81 -2.96 -23.14
C LEU A 189 -3.27 -2.22 -24.38
N SER A 190 -3.68 -0.95 -24.55
CA SER A 190 -3.30 -0.19 -25.74
C SER A 190 -1.84 0.26 -25.68
N GLN A 191 -1.25 0.58 -26.85
CA GLN A 191 0.09 1.18 -26.89
C GLN A 191 0.15 2.53 -26.16
N SER A 192 -0.95 3.29 -26.16
CA SER A 192 -1.06 4.54 -25.39
C SER A 192 -1.03 4.28 -23.89
N ASP A 193 -1.73 3.25 -23.40
CA ASP A 193 -1.69 2.86 -21.99
C ASP A 193 -0.28 2.41 -21.59
N LEU A 194 0.37 1.57 -22.40
CA LEU A 194 1.76 1.12 -22.17
C LEU A 194 2.73 2.31 -22.09
N ALA A 195 2.61 3.28 -23.00
CA ALA A 195 3.40 4.50 -22.96
C ALA A 195 3.15 5.31 -21.69
N SER A 196 1.90 5.35 -21.20
CA SER A 196 1.55 6.00 -19.94
C SER A 196 2.19 5.30 -18.74
N TYR A 197 2.15 3.97 -18.68
CA TYR A 197 2.85 3.17 -17.67
C TYR A 197 4.35 3.45 -17.66
N LEU A 198 5.00 3.45 -18.83
CA LEU A 198 6.43 3.73 -18.96
C LEU A 198 6.78 5.16 -18.53
N PHE A 199 5.94 6.13 -18.87
CA PHE A 199 6.10 7.51 -18.44
C PHE A 199 6.01 7.63 -16.91
N GLY A 200 5.02 6.98 -16.30
CA GLY A 200 4.88 6.90 -14.84
C GLY A 200 6.10 6.25 -14.17
N LYS A 201 6.59 5.13 -14.70
CA LYS A 201 7.80 4.44 -14.22
C LYS A 201 9.04 5.34 -14.29
N THR A 202 9.19 6.08 -15.39
CA THR A 202 10.29 7.03 -15.57
C THR A 202 10.19 8.20 -14.58
N ALA A 203 9.00 8.72 -14.32
CA ALA A 203 8.78 9.74 -13.30
C ALA A 203 9.09 9.22 -11.89
N ALA A 204 8.70 7.97 -11.58
CA ALA A 204 9.01 7.31 -10.33
C ALA A 204 10.53 7.15 -10.12
N ALA A 205 11.26 6.73 -11.15
CA ALA A 205 12.73 6.62 -11.10
C ALA A 205 13.39 7.97 -10.82
N LYS A 206 13.01 9.03 -11.55
CA LYS A 206 13.52 10.41 -11.32
C LYS A 206 13.22 10.91 -9.91
N LEU A 207 12.03 10.62 -9.40
CA LEU A 207 11.61 10.97 -8.05
C LEU A 207 12.48 10.24 -7.01
N LEU A 208 12.71 8.94 -7.20
CA LEU A 208 13.55 8.13 -6.32
C LEU A 208 15.02 8.58 -6.35
N ASP A 209 15.62 8.81 -7.52
CA ASP A 209 17.00 9.27 -7.63
C ASP A 209 17.24 10.55 -6.82
N ARG A 210 16.28 11.47 -6.87
CA ARG A 210 16.34 12.68 -6.06
C ARG A 210 16.22 12.39 -4.56
N VAL A 211 15.26 11.56 -4.17
CA VAL A 211 15.05 11.18 -2.77
C VAL A 211 16.30 10.51 -2.21
N TYR A 212 16.92 9.62 -2.96
CA TYR A 212 18.16 8.94 -2.57
C TYR A 212 19.35 9.90 -2.47
N GLY A 213 19.39 10.97 -3.26
CA GLY A 213 20.41 12.02 -3.16
C GLY A 213 20.23 12.99 -2.00
N GLU A 214 19.03 13.06 -1.41
CA GLU A 214 18.69 14.05 -0.37
C GLU A 214 18.43 13.44 1.01
N TYR A 215 17.93 12.20 1.06
CA TYR A 215 17.46 11.54 2.28
C TYR A 215 18.13 10.19 2.50
N HIS A 216 18.34 9.87 3.78
CA HIS A 216 18.65 8.53 4.25
C HIS A 216 17.60 8.07 5.24
N LEU A 217 17.26 6.79 5.18
CA LEU A 217 16.50 6.12 6.21
C LEU A 217 17.50 5.43 7.15
N VAL A 218 17.42 5.75 8.43
CA VAL A 218 18.28 5.16 9.46
C VAL A 218 17.43 4.42 10.48
N LEU A 219 17.92 3.27 10.93
CA LEU A 219 17.35 2.54 12.05
C LEU A 219 17.81 3.17 13.37
N VAL A 220 16.87 3.40 14.27
CA VAL A 220 17.12 4.01 15.58
C VAL A 220 16.58 3.11 16.68
N LYS A 221 17.47 2.62 17.53
CA LYS A 221 17.15 1.84 18.73
C LYS A 221 17.45 2.66 19.96
N ASP A 222 16.48 2.82 20.87
CA ASP A 222 16.65 3.59 22.11
C ASP A 222 17.20 5.01 21.90
N GLY A 223 16.81 5.64 20.79
CA GLY A 223 17.29 6.98 20.41
C GLY A 223 18.68 7.01 19.75
N VAL A 224 19.37 5.88 19.66
CA VAL A 224 20.70 5.73 19.05
C VAL A 224 20.59 5.18 17.63
N ILE A 225 21.20 5.90 16.68
CA ILE A 225 21.33 5.43 15.29
C ILE A 225 22.18 4.16 15.30
N GLN A 226 21.62 3.07 14.79
CA GLN A 226 22.33 1.81 14.63
C GLN A 226 23.25 1.95 13.41
N THR A 227 24.54 2.22 13.66
CA THR A 227 25.52 2.53 12.61
C THR A 227 26.20 1.31 12.00
N GLU A 228 25.98 0.11 12.54
CA GLU A 228 26.80 -1.05 12.19
C GLU A 228 26.51 -1.61 10.78
N ASN A 229 25.35 -1.30 10.18
CA ASN A 229 25.04 -1.60 8.78
C ASN A 229 24.73 -0.32 7.98
N GLN A 230 25.59 0.70 8.07
CA GLN A 230 25.50 1.95 7.30
C GLN A 230 25.52 1.78 5.75
N THR A 231 25.67 0.56 5.24
CA THR A 231 25.75 0.24 3.81
C THR A 231 24.40 -0.02 3.15
N GLU A 232 23.32 -0.23 3.90
CA GLU A 232 21.99 -0.35 3.28
C GLU A 232 21.39 1.04 3.10
N ASP A 233 21.67 1.63 1.94
CA ASP A 233 21.04 2.88 1.54
C ASP A 233 19.53 2.68 1.30
N LEU A 234 18.80 3.79 1.28
CA LEU A 234 17.34 3.79 1.07
C LEU A 234 16.92 3.05 -0.20
N ARG A 235 17.80 3.03 -1.19
CA ARG A 235 17.65 2.32 -2.45
C ARG A 235 17.67 0.81 -2.24
N SER A 236 18.63 0.28 -1.49
CA SER A 236 18.72 -1.12 -1.12
C SER A 236 17.44 -1.59 -0.40
N TYR A 237 16.95 -0.81 0.58
CA TYR A 237 15.68 -1.11 1.26
C TYR A 237 14.49 -1.14 0.30
N ARG A 238 14.39 -0.15 -0.59
CA ARG A 238 13.32 -0.10 -1.59
C ARG A 238 13.37 -1.31 -2.51
N ASN A 239 14.55 -1.70 -2.98
CA ASN A 239 14.72 -2.81 -3.94
C ASN A 239 14.41 -4.15 -3.26
N ALA A 240 14.91 -4.38 -2.04
CA ALA A 240 14.53 -5.55 -1.24
C ALA A 240 13.01 -5.60 -1.02
N PHE A 241 12.40 -4.46 -0.73
CA PHE A 241 10.96 -4.35 -0.55
C PHE A 241 10.18 -4.60 -1.85
N LEU A 242 10.67 -4.12 -3.00
CA LEU A 242 10.08 -4.41 -4.31
C LEU A 242 10.08 -5.92 -4.58
N ILE A 243 11.20 -6.61 -4.33
CA ILE A 243 11.30 -8.07 -4.47
C ILE A 243 10.35 -8.80 -3.52
N GLN A 244 10.20 -8.32 -2.30
CA GLN A 244 9.23 -8.86 -1.35
C GLN A 244 7.79 -8.75 -1.89
N GLN A 245 7.41 -7.62 -2.49
CA GLN A 245 6.11 -7.43 -3.14
C GLN A 245 5.93 -8.35 -4.36
N THR A 246 6.99 -8.58 -5.14
CA THR A 246 6.99 -9.56 -6.25
C THR A 246 6.69 -10.97 -5.73
N LYS A 247 7.40 -11.40 -4.67
CA LYS A 247 7.17 -12.71 -4.02
C LYS A 247 5.74 -12.80 -3.47
N ALA A 248 5.24 -11.74 -2.82
CA ALA A 248 3.88 -11.69 -2.27
C ALA A 248 2.81 -11.86 -3.34
N LEU A 249 2.94 -11.12 -4.45
CA LEU A 249 1.99 -11.19 -5.56
C LEU A 249 1.93 -12.57 -6.22
N VAL A 250 3.09 -13.17 -6.46
CA VAL A 250 3.17 -14.52 -7.02
C VAL A 250 2.54 -15.56 -6.10
N PHE A 251 2.86 -15.49 -4.81
CA PHE A 251 2.31 -16.40 -3.80
C PHE A 251 0.80 -16.24 -3.68
N GLU A 252 0.29 -15.02 -3.61
CA GLU A 252 -1.14 -14.77 -3.47
C GLU A 252 -1.95 -15.25 -4.67
N ILE A 253 -1.45 -15.07 -5.90
CA ILE A 253 -2.11 -15.61 -7.09
C ILE A 253 -2.13 -17.15 -7.06
N LYS A 254 -1.08 -17.79 -6.54
CA LYS A 254 -1.05 -19.25 -6.34
C LYS A 254 -2.16 -19.67 -5.37
N GLU A 255 -2.20 -19.07 -4.18
CA GLU A 255 -3.15 -19.42 -3.13
C GLU A 255 -4.60 -19.16 -3.56
N ALA A 256 -4.88 -17.99 -4.14
CA ALA A 256 -6.19 -17.66 -4.67
C ALA A 256 -6.68 -18.73 -5.67
N ARG A 257 -5.80 -19.16 -6.59
CA ARG A 257 -6.13 -20.21 -7.56
C ARG A 257 -6.34 -21.59 -6.92
N ALA A 258 -5.57 -21.94 -5.90
CA ALA A 258 -5.77 -23.19 -5.15
C ALA A 258 -7.17 -23.25 -4.52
N ASP A 259 -7.71 -22.08 -4.15
CA ASP A 259 -9.07 -21.91 -3.63
C ASP A 259 -10.15 -21.69 -4.72
N ASN A 260 -9.81 -21.84 -6.00
CA ASN A 260 -10.68 -21.55 -7.15
C ASN A 260 -11.17 -20.09 -7.19
N ILE A 261 -10.36 -19.16 -6.69
CA ILE A 261 -10.58 -17.73 -6.79
C ILE A 261 -9.80 -17.21 -8.00
N GLU A 262 -10.52 -16.60 -8.93
CA GLU A 262 -9.90 -15.94 -10.07
C GLU A 262 -9.47 -14.51 -9.70
N GLY A 263 -8.41 -14.02 -10.34
CA GLY A 263 -8.05 -12.61 -10.30
C GLY A 263 -9.05 -11.75 -11.08
N GLU A 264 -8.65 -10.54 -11.47
CA GLU A 264 -9.47 -9.66 -12.33
C GLU A 264 -9.84 -10.26 -13.68
N ASN A 265 -9.04 -11.23 -14.10
CA ASN A 265 -9.25 -11.97 -15.32
C ASN A 265 -8.69 -13.38 -15.13
N LYS A 266 -9.42 -14.41 -15.56
CA LYS A 266 -8.99 -15.82 -15.53
C LYS A 266 -7.63 -16.08 -16.19
N TRP A 267 -7.21 -15.20 -17.10
CA TRP A 267 -5.93 -15.28 -17.80
C TRP A 267 -4.73 -14.82 -16.94
N VAL A 268 -4.96 -14.17 -15.80
CA VAL A 268 -3.89 -13.76 -14.85
C VAL A 268 -3.37 -15.00 -14.13
N SER A 269 -2.22 -15.52 -14.56
CA SER A 269 -1.58 -16.71 -13.99
C SER A 269 -0.23 -16.40 -13.37
N VAL A 270 0.21 -17.25 -12.44
CA VAL A 270 1.55 -17.16 -11.83
C VAL A 270 2.65 -17.05 -12.89
N VAL A 271 2.57 -17.87 -13.94
CA VAL A 271 3.57 -17.89 -15.02
C VAL A 271 3.58 -16.56 -15.77
N LYS A 272 2.43 -16.09 -16.27
CA LYS A 272 2.36 -14.85 -17.05
C LYS A 272 2.72 -13.61 -16.22
N VAL A 273 2.33 -13.58 -14.94
CA VAL A 273 2.68 -12.47 -14.05
C VAL A 273 4.18 -12.45 -13.79
N ARG A 274 4.82 -13.60 -13.57
CA ARG A 274 6.27 -13.68 -13.44
C ARG A 274 7.00 -13.23 -14.71
N GLU A 275 6.58 -13.68 -15.87
CA GLU A 275 7.15 -13.25 -17.16
C GLU A 275 7.03 -11.73 -17.32
N ALA A 276 5.86 -11.15 -17.01
CA ALA A 276 5.66 -9.71 -17.04
C ALA A 276 6.57 -8.97 -16.04
N MET A 277 6.80 -9.53 -14.85
CA MET A 277 7.74 -8.95 -13.89
C MET A 277 9.18 -9.03 -14.37
N GLU A 278 9.61 -10.16 -14.94
CA GLU A 278 10.95 -10.32 -15.50
C GLU A 278 11.22 -9.32 -16.62
N GLU A 279 10.25 -9.14 -17.53
CA GLU A 279 10.30 -8.15 -18.60
C GLU A 279 10.37 -6.71 -18.07
N ASN A 280 9.63 -6.37 -17.01
CA ASN A 280 9.49 -4.99 -16.57
C ASN A 280 10.47 -4.59 -15.47
N LEU A 281 11.07 -5.52 -14.73
CA LEU A 281 11.87 -5.22 -13.54
C LEU A 281 13.36 -5.52 -13.68
N LEU A 282 13.75 -6.44 -14.58
CA LEU A 282 15.14 -6.91 -14.67
C LEU A 282 16.09 -6.03 -15.50
N ASP A 283 15.60 -4.92 -16.06
CA ASP A 283 16.44 -3.88 -16.67
C ASP A 283 17.29 -3.12 -15.64
N ASP A 284 16.94 -3.22 -14.35
CA ASP A 284 17.68 -2.62 -13.23
C ASP A 284 18.62 -3.67 -12.63
N ASP A 285 19.93 -3.43 -12.74
CA ASP A 285 20.97 -4.37 -12.26
C ASP A 285 20.90 -4.63 -10.75
N GLU A 286 20.47 -3.65 -9.95
CA GLU A 286 20.35 -3.82 -8.50
C GLU A 286 19.13 -4.68 -8.15
N VAL A 287 18.02 -4.49 -8.86
CA VAL A 287 16.83 -5.35 -8.72
C VAL A 287 17.15 -6.77 -9.20
N LYS A 288 17.88 -6.89 -10.31
CA LYS A 288 18.32 -8.17 -10.86
C LYS A 288 19.24 -8.93 -9.90
N ALA A 289 20.12 -8.24 -9.17
CA ALA A 289 20.98 -8.85 -8.16
C ALA A 289 20.20 -9.45 -6.97
N LEU A 290 19.03 -8.89 -6.66
CA LEU A 290 18.13 -9.38 -5.61
C LEU A 290 17.03 -10.31 -6.15
N TRP A 291 17.04 -10.60 -7.46
CA TRP A 291 15.97 -11.38 -8.08
C TRP A 291 15.94 -12.81 -7.52
N PRO A 292 14.76 -13.37 -7.20
CA PRO A 292 14.71 -14.69 -6.61
C PRO A 292 15.26 -15.73 -7.57
N SER A 293 16.14 -16.59 -7.06
CA SER A 293 16.69 -17.71 -7.79
C SER A 293 15.60 -18.72 -8.16
N LYS A 294 15.90 -19.62 -9.11
CA LYS A 294 15.00 -20.72 -9.45
C LYS A 294 14.65 -21.59 -8.23
N ALA A 295 15.61 -21.80 -7.33
CA ALA A 295 15.41 -22.57 -6.10
C ALA A 295 14.44 -21.84 -5.15
N GLU A 296 14.62 -20.54 -4.93
CA GLU A 296 13.70 -19.75 -4.10
C GLU A 296 12.29 -19.70 -4.70
N TRP A 297 12.14 -19.59 -6.03
CA TRP A 297 10.83 -19.67 -6.66
C TRP A 297 10.17 -21.03 -6.45
N ASN A 298 10.94 -22.11 -6.56
CA ASN A 298 10.41 -23.46 -6.31
C ASN A 298 9.99 -23.64 -4.86
N GLU A 299 10.75 -23.08 -3.91
CA GLU A 299 10.40 -23.10 -2.49
C GLU A 299 9.13 -22.29 -2.21
N LEU A 300 9.05 -21.05 -2.73
CA LEU A 300 7.87 -20.19 -2.61
C LEU A 300 6.60 -20.84 -3.18
N LEU A 301 6.76 -21.60 -4.26
CA LEU A 301 5.68 -22.29 -4.95
C LEU A 301 5.48 -23.72 -4.47
N ALA A 302 6.24 -24.21 -3.50
CA ALA A 302 6.04 -25.53 -2.91
C ALA A 302 4.74 -25.57 -2.11
N ASP A 303 4.11 -26.74 -2.05
CA ASP A 303 2.90 -26.92 -1.26
C ASP A 303 3.23 -26.95 0.24
N GLY A 304 2.41 -26.27 1.05
CA GLY A 304 2.66 -26.13 2.48
C GLY A 304 3.70 -25.08 2.87
N PHE A 305 4.22 -24.30 1.91
CA PHE A 305 5.03 -23.12 2.21
C PHE A 305 4.18 -22.08 2.94
N THR A 306 4.63 -21.65 4.12
CA THR A 306 3.86 -20.83 5.07
C THR A 306 4.47 -19.48 5.49
N PRO A 307 5.51 -18.90 4.87
CA PRO A 307 5.79 -17.51 5.17
C PRO A 307 4.71 -16.63 4.55
N THR A 308 4.44 -15.53 5.23
CA THR A 308 3.56 -14.45 4.82
C THR A 308 4.38 -13.38 4.11
N PRO A 309 4.67 -13.52 2.80
CA PRO A 309 5.19 -12.39 2.05
C PRO A 309 4.16 -11.25 2.15
N THR A 310 4.65 -10.03 2.35
CA THR A 310 3.81 -8.88 2.67
C THR A 310 3.96 -7.78 1.65
N TYR A 311 2.85 -7.10 1.34
CA TYR A 311 2.87 -5.88 0.54
C TYR A 311 3.27 -4.64 1.33
N SER A 312 3.42 -4.77 2.64
CA SER A 312 3.80 -3.67 3.51
C SER A 312 5.31 -3.53 3.57
N PHE A 313 5.77 -2.28 3.64
CA PHE A 313 7.17 -2.01 3.97
C PHE A 313 7.49 -2.73 5.29
N PRO A 314 8.63 -3.44 5.38
CA PRO A 314 8.94 -4.22 6.57
C PRO A 314 8.87 -3.31 7.80
N PRO A 315 8.25 -3.76 8.91
CA PRO A 315 8.34 -3.00 10.14
C PRO A 315 9.83 -2.85 10.50
N PRO A 316 10.23 -1.74 11.14
CA PRO A 316 11.56 -1.70 11.73
C PRO A 316 11.64 -2.87 12.73
N PRO A 317 12.83 -3.42 13.01
CA PRO A 317 13.06 -4.39 14.09
C PRO A 317 12.60 -3.87 15.48
N ASP A 318 13.20 -4.29 16.60
CA ASP A 318 12.99 -3.69 17.93
C ASP A 318 13.50 -2.22 18.02
N THR A 319 13.18 -1.39 17.03
CA THR A 319 13.75 -0.11 16.65
C THR A 319 12.67 0.74 15.97
N SER A 320 13.02 1.96 15.57
CA SER A 320 12.16 2.86 14.80
C SER A 320 12.91 3.39 13.58
N TYR A 321 12.20 3.57 12.46
CA TYR A 321 12.76 4.29 11.31
C TYR A 321 12.79 5.79 11.60
N LYS A 322 13.93 6.43 11.36
CA LYS A 322 14.03 7.89 11.24
C LYS A 322 14.57 8.27 9.88
N VAL A 323 14.07 9.37 9.34
CA VAL A 323 14.60 9.98 8.13
C VAL A 323 15.58 11.06 8.55
N THR A 324 16.76 11.03 7.94
CA THR A 324 17.76 12.09 8.05
C THR A 324 18.10 12.60 6.65
N THR A 325 18.56 13.84 6.53
CA THR A 325 19.02 14.40 5.26
C THR A 325 20.55 14.41 5.22
N TYR A 326 21.17 14.37 4.03
CA TYR A 326 22.64 14.48 3.89
C TYR A 326 23.19 15.75 4.56
N TRP A 327 22.42 16.83 4.54
CA TRP A 327 22.78 18.12 5.15
C TRP A 327 22.79 18.08 6.68
N ASN A 328 22.08 17.12 7.29
CA ASN A 328 21.96 16.93 8.73
C ASN A 328 22.61 15.64 9.24
N VAL A 329 23.28 14.86 8.38
CA VAL A 329 24.28 13.91 8.88
C VAL A 329 25.38 14.78 9.49
N PRO A 330 25.54 14.80 10.83
CA PRO A 330 26.62 15.56 11.40
C PRO A 330 27.89 14.95 10.82
N ARG A 331 28.77 15.77 10.23
CA ARG A 331 30.20 15.50 10.39
C ARG A 331 30.36 15.24 11.88
N ILE A 332 30.59 13.98 12.26
CA ILE A 332 30.40 13.47 13.62
C ILE A 332 31.03 14.44 14.62
N CYS A 333 30.22 15.32 15.20
CA CYS A 333 30.61 16.10 16.36
C CYS A 333 30.26 15.22 17.54
N LYS A 334 31.27 14.52 18.07
CA LYS A 334 31.17 13.86 19.36
C LYS A 334 30.82 14.91 20.41
N ILE A 335 29.56 14.96 20.84
CA ILE A 335 29.18 15.70 22.05
C ILE A 335 29.36 14.73 23.21
N ASN A 336 30.38 14.98 24.02
CA ASN A 336 30.62 14.24 25.25
C ASN A 336 29.71 14.81 26.36
N VAL A 337 28.69 14.06 26.75
CA VAL A 337 27.64 14.51 27.68
C VAL A 337 28.06 14.41 29.16
N SER A 338 29.35 14.21 29.46
CA SER A 338 29.83 14.10 30.85
C SER A 338 30.53 15.34 31.41
N THR A 339 30.82 16.39 30.63
CA THR A 339 31.66 17.50 31.13
C THR A 339 31.17 18.94 30.89
N GLY A 340 30.04 19.17 30.20
CA GLY A 340 29.43 20.50 30.15
C GLY A 340 30.33 21.64 29.64
N ARG A 341 31.40 21.36 28.88
CA ARG A 341 32.25 22.39 28.26
C ARG A 341 32.09 22.39 26.75
N ARG A 342 31.92 23.59 26.18
CA ARG A 342 32.00 23.88 24.74
C ARG A 342 33.38 23.46 24.23
N CYS A 343 33.45 22.61 23.20
CA CYS A 343 34.66 22.47 22.40
C CYS A 343 34.93 23.78 21.66
N GLU A 344 36.08 24.38 21.94
CA GLU A 344 36.67 25.41 21.09
C GLU A 344 37.03 24.80 19.73
N LYS A 345 36.77 25.56 18.66
CA LYS A 345 37.17 25.21 17.30
C LYS A 345 38.69 25.10 17.24
N GLN A 346 39.23 23.89 17.09
CA GLN A 346 40.56 23.73 16.50
C GLN A 346 40.43 23.85 14.98
N ASN A 347 40.83 25.00 14.46
CA ASN A 347 41.15 25.14 13.04
C ASN A 347 42.45 24.36 12.78
N GLN A 348 42.36 23.18 12.19
CA GLN A 348 43.52 22.61 11.49
C GLN A 348 43.63 23.31 10.14
N ARG A 349 44.64 24.18 10.01
CA ARG A 349 45.21 24.56 8.72
C ARG A 349 46.14 23.42 8.29
N THR A 350 45.86 22.82 7.13
CA THR A 350 46.90 22.19 6.30
C THR A 350 47.65 23.26 5.53
#